data_AF-A0A1H7KJ46-F1
#
_entry.id   AF-A0A1H7KJ46-F1
#
_cell.length_a   1.000
_cell.length_b   1.000
_cell.length_c   1.000
_cell.angle_alpha   90.00
_cell.angle_beta   90.00
_cell.angle_gamma   90.00
#
_symmetry.space_group_name_H-M   'P 1'
#
loop_
_entity.id
_entity.type
_entity.pdbx_description
1 polymer ?
#
loop_
_entity_poly.entity_id
_entity_poly.type
_entity_poly.pdbx_seq_one_letter_code
_entity_poly.pdbx_strand_id
1 'polypeptide(L)' 'MEATNEAPTPVVLRVVHGRPTAEELAVVTAVLLARAAAAADARTATVLSLISRSDQAGWRRLERAGGFEGPRSWQRAAA' A
#
# COMPACT_ATOMS: atom_id res chain seq x y z
N MET A 1 -40.01 19.95 -7.19
CA MET A 1 -39.65 18.73 -6.43
C MET A 1 -38.42 18.15 -7.08
N GLU A 2 -37.25 18.71 -6.75
CA GLU A 2 -35.97 18.31 -7.31
C GLU A 2 -35.42 17.19 -6.44
N ALA A 3 -35.41 15.96 -6.96
CA ALA A 3 -34.82 14.82 -6.28
C ALA A 3 -33.29 14.95 -6.38
N THR A 4 -32.64 15.34 -5.29
CA THR A 4 -31.18 15.32 -5.16
C THR A 4 -30.73 13.86 -5.23
N ASN A 5 -30.33 13.44 -6.41
CA ASN A 5 -29.68 12.16 -6.66
C ASN A 5 -28.26 12.20 -6.07
N GLU A 6 -28.14 12.09 -4.75
CA GLU A 6 -26.85 11.79 -4.12
C GLU A 6 -26.50 10.34 -4.45
N ALA A 7 -25.66 10.16 -5.46
CA ALA A 7 -24.98 8.89 -5.65
C ALA A 7 -24.15 8.62 -4.37
N PRO A 8 -24.18 7.40 -3.81
CA PRO A 8 -23.40 7.09 -2.61
C PRO A 8 -21.93 7.36 -2.90
N THR A 9 -21.33 8.27 -2.13
CA THR A 9 -19.91 8.57 -2.24
C THR A 9 -19.13 7.29 -1.93
N PRO A 10 -18.25 6.83 -2.83
CA PRO A 10 -17.51 5.61 -2.60
C PRO A 10 -16.62 5.79 -1.38
N VAL A 11 -16.69 4.84 -0.45
CA VAL A 11 -15.85 4.84 0.75
C VAL A 11 -14.40 4.67 0.31
N VAL A 12 -13.60 5.73 0.46
CA VAL A 12 -12.20 5.77 0.00
C VAL A 12 -11.25 5.06 0.97
N LEU A 13 -11.51 5.14 2.29
CA LEU A 13 -10.70 4.52 3.34
C LEU A 13 -11.60 3.96 4.46
N ARG A 14 -11.23 2.80 5.01
CA ARG A 14 -11.89 2.20 6.18
C ARG A 14 -10.91 2.05 7.33
N VAL A 15 -11.21 2.67 8.47
CA VAL A 15 -10.45 2.48 9.72
C VAL A 15 -10.95 1.23 10.40
N VAL A 16 -10.08 0.22 10.55
CA VAL A 16 -10.44 -1.05 11.22
C VAL A 16 -10.20 -0.96 12.73
N HIS A 17 -9.19 -0.20 13.14
CA HIS A 17 -8.79 -0.06 14.54
C HIS A 17 -8.36 1.39 14.84
N GLY A 18 -8.61 1.84 16.07
CA GLY A 18 -8.27 3.20 16.52
C GLY A 18 -9.31 4.25 16.15
N ARG A 19 -9.04 5.50 16.55
CA ARG A 19 -9.87 6.68 16.26
C ARG A 19 -8.96 7.85 15.87
N PRO A 20 -8.41 7.84 14.63
CA PRO A 20 -7.55 8.91 14.18
C PRO A 20 -8.32 10.23 14.13
N THR A 21 -7.61 11.31 14.39
CA THR A 21 -8.11 12.66 14.11
C THR A 21 -8.26 12.87 12.61
N ALA A 22 -9.05 13.89 12.23
CA ALA A 22 -9.21 14.25 10.82
C ALA A 22 -7.88 14.63 10.16
N GLU A 23 -6.97 15.27 10.91
CA GLU A 23 -5.65 15.66 10.44
C GLU A 23 -4.77 14.45 10.15
N GLU A 24 -4.70 13.48 11.06
CA GLU A 24 -3.95 12.23 10.82
C GLU A 24 -4.49 11.45 9.61
N LEU A 25 -5.81 11.41 9.42
CA LEU A 25 -6.41 10.76 8.26
C LEU A 25 -6.07 11.50 6.96
N ALA A 26 -6.05 12.84 6.98
CA ALA A 26 -5.65 13.66 5.84
C ALA A 26 -4.17 13.43 5.48
N VAL A 27 -3.28 13.33 6.46
CA VAL A 27 -1.86 13.02 6.25
C VAL A 27 -1.69 11.65 5.58
N VAL A 28 -2.35 10.62 6.10
CA VAL A 28 -2.28 9.27 5.51
C VAL A 28 -2.81 9.26 4.07
N THR A 29 -3.91 9.97 3.82
CA THR A 29 -4.48 10.11 2.47
C THR A 29 -3.51 10.81 1.53
N ALA A 30 -2.89 11.92 1.96
CA ALA A 30 -1.92 12.67 1.17
C ALA A 30 -0.70 11.81 0.80
N VAL A 31 -0.18 11.03 1.76
CA VAL A 31 0.93 10.10 1.51
C VAL A 31 0.53 9.01 0.52
N LEU A 32 -0.66 8.42 0.65
CA LEU A 32 -1.15 7.41 -0.29
C LEU A 32 -1.30 7.97 -1.71
N LEU A 33 -1.87 9.17 -1.85
CA LEU A 33 -2.00 9.85 -3.15
C LEU A 33 -0.64 10.18 -3.76
N ALA A 34 0.31 10.69 -2.98
CA ALA A 34 1.66 10.98 -3.44
C ALA A 34 2.37 9.71 -3.94
N ARG A 35 2.23 8.58 -3.23
CA ARG A 35 2.80 7.30 -3.67
C ARG A 35 2.10 6.76 -4.93
N ALA A 36 0.78 6.91 -5.03
CA ALA A 36 0.03 6.51 -6.22
C ALA A 36 0.45 7.33 -7.46
N ALA A 37 0.67 8.64 -7.30
CA ALA A 37 1.21 9.51 -8.36
C ALA A 37 2.62 9.07 -8.77
N ALA A 38 3.53 8.88 -7.81
CA ALA A 38 4.88 8.41 -8.09
C ALA A 38 4.91 7.04 -8.80
N ALA A 39 4.00 6.12 -8.44
CA ALA A 39 3.86 4.82 -9.10
C ALA A 39 3.23 4.93 -10.51
N ALA A 40 2.41 5.95 -10.77
CA ALA A 40 1.91 6.24 -12.12
C ALA A 40 3.03 6.75 -13.02
N ASP A 41 3.86 7.68 -12.53
CA ASP A 41 5.00 8.21 -13.26
C ASP A 41 6.04 7.10 -13.53
N ALA A 42 6.32 6.28 -12.53
CA ALA A 42 7.22 5.15 -12.65
C ALA A 42 6.73 4.12 -13.67
N ARG A 43 5.42 3.88 -13.82
CA ARG A 43 4.84 2.98 -14.85
C ARG A 43 5.21 3.38 -16.26
N THR A 44 5.34 4.67 -16.53
CA THR A 44 5.82 5.20 -17.82
C THR A 44 7.29 4.83 -18.07
N ALA A 45 8.11 4.71 -17.02
CA ALA A 45 9.50 4.26 -17.10
C ALA A 45 9.67 2.73 -17.00
N THR A 46 8.71 2.00 -16.40
CA THR A 46 8.83 0.55 -16.12
C THR A 46 8.39 -0.36 -17.25
N VAL A 47 7.77 0.12 -18.34
CA VAL A 47 7.52 -0.74 -19.52
C VAL A 47 8.83 -1.37 -20.06
N LEU A 48 9.98 -0.72 -19.84
CA LEU A 48 11.32 -1.25 -20.16
C LEU A 48 11.92 -2.14 -19.05
N SER A 49 11.44 -2.06 -17.80
CA SER A 49 12.00 -2.75 -16.63
C SER A 49 11.17 -3.96 -16.15
N LEU A 50 9.90 -4.06 -16.55
CA LEU A 50 9.00 -5.19 -16.25
C LEU A 50 9.50 -6.55 -16.80
N ILE A 51 10.51 -6.55 -17.68
CA ILE A 51 11.18 -7.77 -18.16
C ILE A 51 12.19 -8.32 -17.11
N SER A 52 12.56 -7.54 -16.08
CA SER A 52 13.51 -7.96 -15.04
C SER A 52 12.92 -7.96 -13.61
N ARG A 53 12.18 -9.03 -13.31
CA ARG A 53 12.33 -9.84 -12.06
C ARG A 53 11.97 -9.29 -10.67
N SER A 54 11.43 -8.09 -10.46
CA SER A 54 11.29 -7.55 -9.09
C SER A 54 9.88 -7.34 -8.52
N ASP A 55 8.80 -7.52 -9.30
CA ASP A 55 7.47 -7.03 -8.88
C ASP A 55 6.49 -8.10 -8.37
N GLN A 56 6.97 -9.30 -8.04
CA GLN A 56 6.20 -10.21 -7.19
C GLN A 56 6.65 -10.03 -5.75
N ALA A 57 5.81 -9.37 -4.95
CA ALA A 57 5.98 -9.34 -3.51
C ALA A 57 6.22 -10.77 -3.01
N GLY A 58 7.42 -11.01 -2.49
CA GLY A 58 7.90 -12.32 -2.07
C GLY A 58 7.24 -12.77 -0.77
N TRP A 59 5.91 -12.83 -0.74
CA TRP A 59 5.11 -13.32 0.38
C TRP A 59 5.51 -14.77 0.65
N ARG A 60 6.51 -14.92 1.51
CA ARG A 60 7.00 -16.21 1.93
C ARG A 60 6.08 -16.70 3.03
N ARG A 61 5.51 -17.87 2.80
CA ARG A 61 4.81 -18.65 3.82
C ARG A 61 5.76 -18.90 4.98
N LEU A 62 5.53 -18.20 6.08
CA LEU A 62 6.35 -18.26 7.29
C LEU A 62 6.35 -19.68 7.87
N GLU A 63 5.28 -20.44 7.66
CA GLU A 63 5.18 -21.86 8.04
C GLU A 63 6.16 -22.78 7.27
N ARG A 64 6.69 -22.31 6.12
CA ARG A 64 7.69 -23.04 5.31
C ARG A 64 9.09 -22.44 5.39
N ALA A 65 9.25 -21.31 6.06
CA ALA A 65 10.58 -20.78 6.33
C ALA A 65 11.19 -21.60 7.48
N GLY A 66 12.46 -21.99 7.33
CA GLY A 66 13.26 -22.43 8.48
C GLY A 66 13.10 -21.38 9.60
N GLY A 67 12.98 -21.85 10.84
CA GLY A 67 12.46 -21.08 11.97
C GLY A 67 13.27 -19.82 12.31
N PHE A 68 13.17 -19.39 13.56
CA PHE A 68 13.89 -18.19 14.00
C PHE A 68 15.42 -18.40 13.94
N GLU A 69 16.06 -17.83 12.91
CA GLU A 69 17.53 -17.83 12.69
C GLU A 69 18.29 -16.84 13.61
N GLY A 70 17.64 -16.30 14.63
CA GLY A 70 18.21 -15.38 15.59
C GLY A 70 17.73 -13.92 15.47
N PRO A 71 18.14 -13.04 16.40
CA PRO A 71 17.50 -11.74 16.65
C PRO A 71 17.62 -10.70 15.53
N ARG A 72 18.56 -10.86 14.60
CA ARG A 72 18.79 -9.93 13.47
C ARG A 72 18.22 -10.41 12.14
N SER A 73 17.50 -11.53 12.15
CA SER A 73 16.90 -12.12 10.95
C SER A 73 15.86 -11.21 10.27
N TRP A 74 15.19 -10.34 11.03
CA TRP A 74 14.20 -9.39 10.49
C TRP A 74 14.81 -8.31 9.58
N GLN A 75 16.09 -7.94 9.78
CA GLN A 75 16.76 -6.95 8.93
C GLN A 75 17.11 -7.51 7.55
N ARG A 76 17.44 -8.82 7.48
CA ARG A 76 17.68 -9.51 6.19
C ARG A 76 16.40 -9.77 5.40
N ALA A 77 15.23 -9.66 6.02
CA ALA A 77 13.95 -9.78 5.32
C ALA A 77 13.52 -8.49 4.61
N ALA A 78 14.20 -7.36 4.88
CA ALA A 78 13.87 -6.04 4.37
C ALA A 78 14.82 -5.54 3.25
N ALA A 79 15.77 -6.37 2.81
CA ALA A 79 16.72 -6.10 1.72
C ALA A 79 16.46 -7.05 0.55
#